data_AF-A0A0F0GET5-F1
#
_entry.id   AF-A0A0F0GET5-F1
#
_cell.length_a   1.000
_cell.length_b   1.000
_cell.length_c   1.000
_cell.angle_alpha   90.00
_cell.angle_beta   90.00
_cell.angle_gamma   90.00
#
_symmetry.space_group_name_H-M   'P 1'
#
loop_
_entity.id
_entity.type
_entity.pdbx_description
1 polymer ?
#
loop_
_entity_poly.entity_id
_entity_poly.type
_entity_poly.pdbx_seq_one_letter_code
_entity_poly.pdbx_strand_id
1 'polypeptide(L)'
;ETVSPSVVPVVPVVLSAKGEVALRAQAERLLSDGDAELVDVAYSLATGRAGLEHRAVVVAGGREEFLRGLGALAEGESAANLVQGSVVEGRTAF
;
A
#
# COMPACT_ATOMS: atom_id res chain seq x y z
N GLU A 1 15.67 -11.13 -27.28
CA GLU A 1 14.39 -11.51 -26.66
C GLU A 1 13.78 -10.24 -26.08
N THR A 2 12.76 -9.69 -26.75
CA THR A 2 12.08 -8.49 -26.25
C THR A 2 10.99 -8.95 -25.32
N VAL A 3 11.21 -8.83 -24.01
CA VAL A 3 10.16 -9.10 -23.02
C VAL A 3 9.10 -8.02 -23.18
N SER A 4 7.95 -8.36 -23.75
CA SER A 4 6.78 -7.48 -23.72
C SER A 4 6.41 -7.25 -22.24
N PRO A 5 6.18 -6.00 -21.79
CA PRO A 5 5.76 -5.78 -20.41
C PRO A 5 4.46 -6.55 -20.20
N SER A 6 4.49 -7.54 -19.31
CA SER A 6 3.27 -8.17 -18.83
C SER A 6 2.46 -7.09 -18.13
N VAL A 7 1.32 -6.69 -18.70
CA VAL A 7 0.34 -5.86 -18.01
C VAL A 7 -0.01 -6.60 -16.72
N VAL A 8 0.40 -6.06 -15.57
CA VAL A 8 -0.08 -6.55 -14.29
C VAL A 8 -1.44 -5.89 -14.11
N PRO A 9 -2.57 -6.61 -14.26
CA PRO A 9 -3.89 -5.98 -14.25
C PRO A 9 -4.23 -5.40 -12.87
N VAL A 10 -3.51 -5.83 -11.82
CA VAL A 10 -3.68 -5.43 -10.43
C VAL A 10 -2.31 -5.45 -9.75
N VAL A 11 -1.96 -4.39 -9.02
CA VAL A 11 -0.72 -4.33 -8.24
C VAL A 11 -0.98 -4.14 -6.74
N PRO A 12 -0.19 -4.79 -5.87
CA PRO A 12 -0.20 -4.51 -4.44
C PRO A 12 0.68 -3.29 -4.12
N VAL A 13 0.08 -2.25 -3.55
CA VAL A 13 0.81 -1.09 -3.03
C VAL A 13 1.00 -1.26 -1.53
N VAL A 14 2.25 -1.50 -1.11
CA VAL A 14 2.60 -1.79 0.29
C VAL A 14 2.99 -0.50 1.02
N LEU A 15 2.35 -0.22 2.15
CA LEU A 15 2.71 0.87 3.07
C LEU A 15 3.17 0.27 4.39
N SER A 16 4.11 0.93 5.05
CA SER A 16 4.46 0.57 6.43
C SER A 16 4.96 1.75 7.24
N ALA A 17 4.64 1.74 8.54
CA ALA A 17 5.00 2.79 9.48
C ALA A 17 5.26 2.21 10.88
N LYS A 18 5.82 3.05 11.76
CA LYS A 18 6.07 2.67 13.17
C LYS A 18 4.82 2.65 14.05
N GLY A 19 3.68 3.09 13.53
CA GLY A 19 2.44 3.24 14.28
C GLY A 19 1.28 3.52 13.32
N GLU A 20 0.05 3.27 13.78
CA GLU A 20 -1.15 3.49 12.96
C GLU A 20 -1.28 4.94 12.49
N VAL A 21 -1.05 5.93 13.37
CA VAL A 21 -1.11 7.35 13.01
C VAL A 21 -0.12 7.69 11.90
N ALA A 22 1.11 7.17 11.98
CA ALA A 22 2.11 7.39 10.96
C ALA A 22 1.76 6.67 9.64
N LEU A 23 1.05 5.55 9.70
CA LEU A 23 0.56 4.84 8.52
C LEU A 23 -0.54 5.64 7.82
N ARG A 24 -1.47 6.24 8.57
CA ARG A 24 -2.52 7.14 8.02
C ARG A 24 -1.91 8.39 7.39
N ALA A 25 -0.96 9.03 8.07
CA ALA A 25 -0.24 10.19 7.53
C ALA A 25 0.54 9.85 6.24
N GLN A 26 1.07 8.63 6.12
CA GLN A 26 1.69 8.17 4.88
C GLN A 26 0.67 8.06 3.73
N ALA A 27 -0.55 7.58 4.02
CA ALA A 27 -1.63 7.52 3.04
C ALA A 27 -2.06 8.92 2.57
N GLU A 28 -2.25 9.86 3.50
CA GLU A 28 -2.56 11.28 3.20
C GLU A 28 -1.51 11.92 2.29
N ARG A 29 -0.23 11.65 2.57
CA ARG A 29 0.87 12.14 1.73
C ARG A 29 0.78 11.56 0.31
N LEU A 30 0.50 10.26 0.16
CA LEU A 30 0.38 9.63 -1.15
C LEU A 30 -0.87 10.09 -1.93
N LEU A 31 -1.94 10.49 -1.24
CA LEU A 31 -3.09 11.16 -1.86
C LEU A 31 -2.72 12.52 -2.44
N SER A 32 -1.74 13.20 -1.81
CA SER A 32 -1.26 14.51 -2.23
C SER A 32 -0.14 14.44 -3.29
N ASP A 33 0.55 13.30 -3.40
CA ASP A 33 1.49 13.03 -4.49
C ASP A 33 0.72 12.75 -5.79
N GLY A 34 1.08 13.47 -6.85
CA GLY A 34 0.34 13.60 -8.10
C GLY A 34 0.24 12.34 -8.98
N ASP A 35 0.28 12.52 -10.30
CA ASP A 35 0.01 11.48 -11.31
C ASP A 35 1.20 10.53 -11.55
N ALA A 36 1.80 10.04 -10.46
CA ALA A 36 2.81 8.99 -10.56
C ALA A 36 2.16 7.68 -11.03
N GLU A 37 2.82 6.99 -11.95
CA GLU A 37 2.37 5.69 -12.44
C GLU A 37 2.26 4.69 -11.29
N LEU A 38 1.10 4.04 -11.19
CA LEU A 38 0.76 3.17 -10.06
C LEU A 38 1.78 2.05 -9.86
N VAL A 39 2.28 1.47 -10.96
CA VAL A 39 3.29 0.40 -10.94
C VAL A 39 4.62 0.91 -10.36
N ASP A 40 5.03 2.13 -10.72
CA ASP A 40 6.27 2.73 -10.23
C ASP A 40 6.19 3.08 -8.74
N VAL A 41 5.02 3.57 -8.29
CA VAL A 41 4.74 3.79 -6.87
C VAL A 41 4.79 2.47 -6.09
N ALA A 42 4.11 1.44 -6.59
CA ALA A 42 4.11 0.12 -5.98
C ALA A 42 5.53 -0.46 -5.87
N TYR A 43 6.29 -0.41 -6.97
CA TYR A 43 7.67 -0.89 -7.03
C TYR A 43 8.58 -0.14 -6.05
N SER A 44 8.49 1.20 -6.05
CA SER A 44 9.32 2.05 -5.18
C SER A 44 9.04 1.81 -3.70
N LEU A 45 7.78 1.64 -3.32
CA LEU A 45 7.40 1.35 -1.94
C LEU A 45 7.79 -0.07 -1.52
N ALA A 46 7.65 -1.07 -2.40
CA ALA A 46 7.99 -2.45 -2.10
C ALA A 46 9.49 -2.72 -1.97
N THR A 47 10.32 -2.03 -2.77
CA THR A 47 11.76 -2.32 -2.87
C THR A 47 12.64 -1.29 -2.18
N GLY A 48 12.18 -0.03 -2.09
CA GLY A 48 12.98 1.09 -1.60
C GLY A 48 12.71 1.51 -0.16
N ARG A 49 11.71 0.91 0.52
CA ARG A 49 11.29 1.31 1.87
C ARG A 49 11.48 0.16 2.87
N ALA A 50 11.86 0.52 4.10
CA ALA A 50 11.96 -0.43 5.19
C ALA A 50 10.57 -0.98 5.56
N GLY A 51 10.47 -2.29 5.80
CA GLY A 51 9.24 -2.95 6.26
C GLY A 51 9.04 -2.78 7.77
N LEU A 52 8.26 -1.79 8.18
CA LEU A 52 7.98 -1.47 9.59
C LEU A 52 6.82 -2.30 10.16
N GLU A 53 6.54 -2.14 11.46
CA GLU A 53 5.64 -3.00 12.23
C GLU A 53 4.17 -2.88 11.82
N HIS A 54 3.68 -1.66 11.58
CA HIS A 54 2.32 -1.43 11.08
C HIS A 54 2.35 -1.38 9.56
N ARG A 55 1.53 -2.21 8.92
CA ARG A 55 1.54 -2.40 7.47
C ARG A 55 0.12 -2.31 6.92
N ALA A 56 0.03 -1.77 5.71
CA ALA A 56 -1.18 -1.83 4.90
C ALA A 56 -0.82 -2.22 3.47
N VAL A 57 -1.77 -2.87 2.79
CA VAL A 57 -1.69 -3.15 1.35
C VAL A 57 -2.98 -2.67 0.71
N VAL A 58 -2.84 -1.78 -0.28
CA VAL A 58 -3.92 -1.42 -1.19
C VAL A 58 -3.76 -2.24 -2.47
N VAL A 59 -4.77 -3.03 -2.80
CA VAL A 59 -4.82 -3.82 -4.04
C VAL A 59 -5.54 -2.98 -5.09
N ALA A 60 -4.86 -2.63 -6.18
CA ALA A 60 -5.44 -1.72 -7.17
C ALA A 60 -5.10 -2.12 -8.60
N GLY A 61 -6.11 -2.19 -9.46
CA GLY A 61 -5.99 -2.29 -10.90
C GLY A 61 -5.90 -0.95 -11.62
N GLY A 62 -5.98 0.16 -10.88
CA GLY A 62 -5.85 1.50 -11.44
C GLY A 62 -5.87 2.60 -10.38
N ARG A 63 -5.69 3.83 -10.86
CA ARG A 63 -5.56 5.04 -10.02
C ARG A 63 -6.76 5.24 -9.09
N GLU A 64 -7.98 5.05 -9.57
CA GLU A 64 -9.18 5.25 -8.76
C GLU A 64 -9.28 4.27 -7.59
N GLU A 65 -9.00 2.99 -7.84
CA GLU A 65 -8.99 1.96 -6.78
C GLU A 65 -7.91 2.24 -5.74
N PHE A 66 -6.74 2.70 -6.21
CA PHE A 66 -5.65 3.11 -5.34
C PHE A 66 -6.05 4.30 -4.45
N LEU A 67 -6.64 5.35 -5.02
CA LEU A 67 -7.10 6.52 -4.29
C LEU A 67 -8.21 6.17 -3.28
N ARG A 68 -9.16 5.30 -3.65
CA ARG A 68 -10.20 4.82 -2.73
C ARG A 68 -9.61 4.08 -1.53
N GLY A 69 -8.66 3.17 -1.78
CA GLY A 69 -7.99 2.43 -0.71
C GLY A 69 -7.15 3.32 0.21
N LEU A 70 -6.45 4.31 -0.35
CA LEU A 70 -5.69 5.29 0.43
C LEU A 70 -6.59 6.21 1.25
N GLY A 71 -7.73 6.65 0.70
CA GLY A 71 -8.73 7.46 1.42
C GLY A 71 -9.25 6.73 2.66
N ALA A 72 -9.70 5.48 2.48
CA ALA A 72 -10.12 4.64 3.60
C ALA A 72 -9.01 4.46 4.65
N LEU A 73 -7.77 4.20 4.22
CA LEU A 73 -6.64 4.07 5.13
C LEU A 73 -6.36 5.37 5.90
N ALA A 74 -6.41 6.53 5.25
CA ALA A 74 -6.19 7.83 5.89
C ALA A 74 -7.26 8.12 6.96
N GLU A 75 -8.52 7.79 6.68
CA GLU A 75 -9.64 7.98 7.61
C GLU A 75 -9.66 6.92 8.74
N GLY A 76 -8.89 5.82 8.59
CA GLY A 76 -8.89 4.70 9.52
C GLY A 76 -10.10 3.77 9.33
N GLU A 77 -10.67 3.77 8.13
CA GLU A 77 -11.80 2.94 7.73
C GLU A 77 -11.34 1.67 7.02
N SER A 78 -12.25 0.70 6.91
CA SER A 78 -12.03 -0.52 6.14
C SER A 78 -12.53 -0.37 4.71
N ALA A 79 -11.83 -0.96 3.74
CA ALA A 79 -12.26 -1.03 2.34
C ALA A 79 -12.01 -2.43 1.77
N ALA A 80 -12.79 -2.82 0.76
CA ALA A 80 -12.69 -4.15 0.14
C ALA A 80 -11.30 -4.43 -0.45
N ASN A 81 -10.57 -3.39 -0.88
CA ASN A 81 -9.26 -3.50 -1.47
C ASN A 81 -8.12 -3.05 -0.52
N LEU A 82 -8.41 -2.91 0.77
CA LEU A 82 -7.46 -2.51 1.80
C LEU A 82 -7.28 -3.64 2.83
N VAL A 83 -6.04 -4.08 3.01
CA VAL A 83 -5.66 -5.03 4.07
C VAL A 83 -4.69 -4.35 5.02
N GLN A 84 -4.92 -4.47 6.32
CA GLN A 84 -4.06 -3.89 7.35
C GLN A 84 -3.61 -4.96 8.34
N GLY A 85 -2.44 -4.76 8.93
CA GLY A 85 -1.93 -5.61 10.00
C GLY A 85 -0.79 -4.94 10.74
N SER A 86 -0.55 -5.39 11.96
CA SER A 86 0.63 -5.02 12.73
C SER A 86 1.33 -6.26 13.24
N VAL A 87 2.64 -6.14 13.44
CA VAL A 87 3.37 -7.16 14.20
C VAL A 87 2.87 -7.10 15.64
N VAL A 88 2.25 -8.18 16.09
CA VAL A 88 1.90 -8.39 17.49
C VAL A 88 2.86 -9.43 18.06
N GLU A 89 3.41 -9.17 19.26
CA GLU A 89 4.14 -10.21 19.97
C GLU A 89 3.18 -11.36 20.31
N GLY A 90 3.47 -12.55 19.80
CA GLY A 90 2.64 -13.74 19.98
C GLY A 90 3.43 -15.02 19.73
N ARG A 91 3.01 -16.12 20.35
CA ARG A 91 3.53 -17.45 20.00
C ARG A 91 3.00 -17.82 18.61
N THR A 92 3.90 -17.98 17.64
CA THR A 92 3.54 -18.49 16.32
C THR A 92 3.11 -19.95 16.47
N ALA A 93 1.80 -20.21 16.35
CA ALA A 93 1.31 -21.56 16.13
C ALA A 93 1.30 -21.80 14.62
N PHE A 94 2.02 -22.83 14.18
CA PHE A 94 1.97 -23.36 12.82
C PHE A 94 1.36 -24.76 12.87
#